data_AF-A0A2A3AC86-F1
#
_entry.id   AF-A0A2A3AC86-F1
#
_cell.length_a   1.000
_cell.length_b   1.000
_cell.length_c   1.000
_cell.angle_alpha   90.00
_cell.angle_beta   90.00
_cell.angle_gamma   90.00
#
_symmetry.space_group_name_H-M   'P 1'
#
loop_
_entity.id
_entity.type
_entity.pdbx_description
1 polymer ?
#
loop_
_entity_poly.entity_id
_entity_poly.type
_entity_poly.pdbx_seq_one_letter_code
_entity_poly.pdbx_strand_id
1 'polypeptide(L)'
;MSLQLFEVVPSNATREGAQSVIEAIASAAEQNGAQVLESQVTEGQGRVFTVVELDGDDTTALDQAIRNGVADQSTEVTGPDQVRLVGADIEDIRKAKPSAEYLVEWDIPAEIDMETYLGRKKANAPKYAEVPEVSFLRTYVREDTVKCLCFYNAPDEDAVVRAREAVTTPIDRLHHLAGK
;
A
#
# COMPACT_ATOMS: atom_id res chain seq x y z
N MET A 1 13.70 -10.21 -7.05
CA MET A 1 12.29 -9.81 -6.94
C MET A 1 12.19 -8.48 -6.23
N SER A 2 11.57 -7.51 -6.89
CA SER A 2 11.25 -6.18 -6.36
C SER A 2 9.73 -6.05 -6.19
N LEU A 3 9.29 -5.15 -5.31
CA LEU A 3 7.87 -4.85 -5.10
C LEU A 3 7.58 -3.47 -5.70
N GLN A 4 6.53 -3.38 -6.50
CA GLN A 4 6.15 -2.18 -7.23
C GLN A 4 4.74 -1.75 -6.80
N LEU A 5 4.63 -0.56 -6.22
CA LEU A 5 3.36 0.04 -5.86
C LEU A 5 2.77 0.78 -7.05
N PHE A 6 1.52 0.49 -7.35
CA PHE A 6 0.65 1.25 -8.24
C PHE A 6 -0.53 1.81 -7.47
N GLU A 7 -0.88 3.05 -7.77
CA GLU A 7 -2.05 3.72 -7.22
C GLU A 7 -2.93 4.19 -8.36
N VAL A 8 -4.16 3.70 -8.38
CA VAL A 8 -5.08 3.94 -9.49
C VAL A 8 -6.38 4.51 -8.96
N VAL A 9 -6.85 5.59 -9.57
CA VAL A 9 -8.19 6.15 -9.33
C VAL A 9 -9.12 5.57 -10.39
N PRO A 10 -10.10 4.72 -10.03
CA PRO A 10 -11.06 4.20 -10.99
C PRO A 10 -11.92 5.32 -11.60
N SER A 11 -12.19 5.24 -12.90
CA SER A 11 -13.11 6.16 -13.59
C SER A 11 -14.54 6.07 -13.07
N ASN A 12 -14.90 4.93 -12.49
CA ASN A 12 -16.15 4.73 -11.78
C ASN A 12 -15.86 4.24 -10.37
N ALA A 13 -16.09 5.11 -9.37
CA ALA A 13 -15.85 4.80 -7.97
C ALA A 13 -16.97 3.92 -7.39
N THR A 14 -17.06 2.69 -7.90
CA THR A 14 -17.93 1.62 -7.39
C THR A 14 -17.10 0.37 -7.12
N ARG A 15 -17.68 -0.59 -6.40
CA ARG A 15 -17.05 -1.90 -6.18
C ARG A 15 -16.65 -2.56 -7.49
N GLU A 16 -17.55 -2.55 -8.48
CA GLU A 16 -17.31 -3.13 -9.80
C GLU A 16 -16.21 -2.39 -10.56
N GLY A 17 -16.16 -1.06 -10.46
CA GLY A 17 -15.12 -0.26 -11.10
C GLY A 17 -13.74 -0.52 -10.50
N ALA A 18 -13.63 -0.55 -9.17
CA ALA A 18 -12.39 -0.90 -8.48
C ALA A 18 -11.95 -2.34 -8.78
N GLN A 19 -12.89 -3.30 -8.79
CA GLN A 19 -12.62 -4.69 -9.15
C GLN A 19 -12.11 -4.81 -10.59
N SER A 20 -12.72 -4.10 -11.54
CA SER A 20 -12.29 -4.09 -12.93
C SER A 20 -10.84 -3.60 -13.07
N VAL A 21 -10.47 -2.53 -12.34
CA VAL A 21 -9.10 -2.02 -12.29
C VAL A 21 -8.14 -3.08 -11.74
N ILE A 22 -8.48 -3.75 -10.64
CA ILE A 22 -7.64 -4.80 -10.04
C ILE A 22 -7.42 -5.95 -11.04
N GLU A 23 -8.47 -6.39 -11.72
CA GLU A 23 -8.40 -7.46 -12.72
C GLU A 23 -7.54 -7.06 -13.93
N ALA A 24 -7.66 -5.81 -14.39
CA ALA A 24 -6.84 -5.27 -15.45
C ALA A 24 -5.35 -5.19 -15.07
N ILE A 25 -5.03 -4.74 -13.85
CA ILE A 25 -3.65 -4.73 -13.34
C ILE A 25 -3.10 -6.17 -13.25
N ALA A 26 -3.88 -7.11 -12.69
CA ALA A 26 -3.46 -8.50 -12.56
C ALA A 26 -3.17 -9.14 -13.92
N SER A 27 -4.06 -8.97 -14.89
CA SER A 27 -3.88 -9.47 -16.26
C SER A 27 -2.64 -8.88 -16.94
N ALA A 28 -2.43 -7.57 -16.81
CA ALA A 28 -1.26 -6.88 -17.37
C ALA A 28 0.05 -7.35 -16.71
N ALA A 29 0.05 -7.53 -15.39
CA ALA A 29 1.21 -8.03 -14.64
C ALA A 29 1.56 -9.46 -15.07
N GLU A 30 0.59 -10.37 -15.12
CA GLU A 30 0.80 -11.77 -15.50
C GLU A 30 1.39 -11.91 -16.92
N GLN A 31 0.88 -11.13 -17.87
CA GLN A 31 1.39 -11.11 -19.25
C GLN A 31 2.84 -10.63 -19.37
N ASN A 32 3.35 -9.95 -18.35
CA ASN A 32 4.72 -9.43 -18.28
C ASN A 32 5.58 -10.17 -17.24
N GLY A 33 5.17 -11.38 -16.83
CA GLY A 33 5.94 -12.21 -15.90
C GLY A 33 6.01 -11.66 -14.47
N ALA A 34 5.07 -10.79 -14.11
CA ALA A 34 4.89 -10.23 -12.78
C ALA A 34 3.63 -10.79 -12.12
N GLN A 35 3.48 -10.60 -10.81
CA GLN A 35 2.32 -11.10 -10.07
C GLN A 35 1.82 -10.06 -9.08
N VAL A 36 0.50 -9.87 -8.99
CA VAL A 36 -0.08 -9.05 -7.91
C VAL A 36 0.10 -9.78 -6.58
N LEU A 37 0.80 -9.13 -5.64
CA LEU A 37 0.94 -9.59 -4.25
C LEU A 37 -0.37 -9.33 -3.48
N GLU A 38 -0.84 -8.09 -3.55
CA GLU A 38 -2.08 -7.66 -2.92
C GLU A 38 -2.64 -6.37 -3.54
N SER A 39 -3.95 -6.18 -3.36
CA SER A 39 -4.65 -4.93 -3.69
C SER A 39 -5.54 -4.52 -2.53
N GLN A 40 -5.64 -3.22 -2.30
CA GLN A 40 -6.45 -2.60 -1.24
C GLN A 40 -7.25 -1.46 -1.86
N VAL A 41 -8.52 -1.38 -1.52
CA VAL A 41 -9.46 -0.39 -2.08
C VAL A 41 -9.91 0.52 -0.96
N THR A 42 -9.86 1.83 -1.14
CA THR A 42 -10.41 2.76 -0.14
C THR A 42 -11.93 2.60 -0.02
N GLU A 43 -12.49 2.91 1.14
CA GLU A 43 -13.92 3.10 1.25
C GLU A 43 -14.40 4.16 0.24
N GLY A 44 -15.58 3.93 -0.35
CA GLY A 44 -16.07 4.71 -1.49
C GLY A 44 -15.38 4.43 -2.83
N GLN A 45 -14.42 3.48 -2.88
CA GLN A 45 -13.80 2.97 -4.11
C GLN A 45 -13.10 4.03 -4.98
N GLY A 46 -12.69 5.15 -4.37
CA GLY A 46 -12.01 6.25 -5.08
C GLY A 46 -10.53 5.98 -5.38
N ARG A 47 -9.89 5.00 -4.74
CA ARG A 47 -8.50 4.64 -5.02
C ARG A 47 -8.24 3.15 -4.77
N VAL A 48 -7.42 2.56 -5.63
CA VAL A 48 -6.90 1.20 -5.53
C VAL A 48 -5.38 1.26 -5.39
N PHE A 49 -4.86 0.70 -4.30
CA PHE A 49 -3.44 0.48 -4.07
C PHE A 49 -3.12 -0.96 -4.44
N THR A 50 -2.21 -1.19 -5.38
CA THR A 50 -1.81 -2.55 -5.78
C THR A 50 -0.30 -2.69 -5.68
N VAL A 51 0.16 -3.74 -4.99
CA VAL A 51 1.58 -4.11 -4.94
C VAL A 51 1.80 -5.28 -5.88
N VAL A 52 2.71 -5.10 -6.83
CA VAL A 52 3.08 -6.09 -7.85
C VAL A 52 4.50 -6.58 -7.58
N GLU A 53 4.70 -7.89 -7.56
CA GLU A 53 6.00 -8.54 -7.51
C GLU A 53 6.56 -8.67 -8.92
N LEU A 54 7.77 -8.17 -9.13
CA LEU A 54 8.48 -8.21 -10.40
C LEU A 54 9.81 -8.94 -10.22
N ASP A 55 10.14 -9.84 -11.14
CA ASP A 55 11.48 -10.43 -11.17
C ASP A 55 12.47 -9.49 -11.88
N GLY A 56 13.23 -8.76 -11.09
CA GLY A 56 14.18 -7.73 -11.56
C GLY A 56 13.75 -6.32 -11.16
N ASP A 57 14.48 -5.34 -11.67
CA ASP A 57 14.30 -3.92 -11.33
C ASP A 57 13.84 -3.06 -12.55
N ASP A 58 13.84 -3.61 -13.77
CA ASP A 58 13.34 -2.89 -14.95
C ASP A 58 11.81 -2.96 -15.01
N THR A 59 11.17 -1.85 -14.64
CA THR A 59 9.72 -1.72 -14.59
C THR A 59 9.12 -1.24 -15.90
N THR A 60 9.91 -0.93 -16.93
CA THR A 60 9.44 -0.20 -18.13
C THR A 60 8.29 -0.92 -18.84
N ALA A 61 8.45 -2.23 -19.10
CA ALA A 61 7.42 -3.02 -19.76
C ALA A 61 6.17 -3.20 -18.87
N LEU A 62 6.38 -3.41 -17.57
CA LEU A 62 5.30 -3.56 -16.60
C LEU A 62 4.46 -2.28 -16.47
N ASP A 63 5.13 -1.12 -16.36
CA ASP A 63 4.47 0.20 -16.28
C ASP A 63 3.61 0.46 -17.51
N GLN A 64 4.18 0.29 -18.70
CA GLN A 64 3.45 0.47 -19.96
C GLN A 64 2.26 -0.48 -20.05
N ALA A 65 2.44 -1.75 -19.68
CA ALA A 65 1.38 -2.74 -19.72
C ALA A 65 0.23 -2.39 -18.77
N ILE A 66 0.54 -2.02 -17.52
CA ILE A 66 -0.47 -1.66 -16.53
C ILE A 66 -1.21 -0.39 -16.95
N ARG A 67 -0.49 0.68 -17.33
CA ARG A 67 -1.10 1.94 -17.80
C ARG A 67 -2.05 1.72 -18.98
N ASN A 68 -1.65 0.91 -19.95
CA ASN A 68 -2.50 0.57 -21.09
C ASN A 68 -3.70 -0.30 -20.66
N GLY A 69 -3.49 -1.26 -19.76
CA GLY A 69 -4.53 -2.17 -19.27
C GLY A 69 -5.66 -1.46 -18.53
N VAL A 70 -5.35 -0.40 -17.78
CA VAL A 70 -6.35 0.38 -17.01
C VAL A 70 -6.81 1.67 -17.68
N ALA A 71 -6.32 1.99 -18.89
CA ALA A 71 -6.53 3.30 -19.53
C ALA A 71 -8.00 3.70 -19.66
N ASP A 72 -8.88 2.77 -20.03
CA ASP A 72 -10.32 3.04 -20.20
C ASP A 72 -11.10 3.03 -18.88
N GLN A 73 -10.46 2.59 -17.79
CA GLN A 73 -11.09 2.31 -16.50
C GLN A 73 -10.55 3.18 -15.36
N SER A 74 -9.59 4.05 -15.64
CA SER A 74 -8.96 4.92 -14.65
C SER A 74 -8.86 6.37 -15.11
N THR A 75 -8.90 7.28 -14.14
CA THR A 75 -8.65 8.72 -14.37
C THR A 75 -7.22 9.13 -13.99
N GLU A 76 -6.55 8.35 -13.15
CA GLU A 76 -5.20 8.60 -12.66
C GLU A 76 -4.48 7.27 -12.41
N VAL A 77 -3.20 7.21 -12.80
CA VAL A 77 -2.29 6.10 -12.52
C VAL A 77 -0.94 6.66 -12.05
N THR A 78 -0.62 6.41 -10.80
CA THR A 78 0.67 6.74 -10.16
C THR A 78 1.49 5.46 -9.92
N GLY A 79 2.81 5.56 -10.01
CA GLY A 79 3.75 4.43 -9.98
C GLY A 79 4.24 4.03 -11.38
N PRO A 80 4.98 2.92 -11.51
CA PRO A 80 5.44 2.05 -10.43
C PRO A 80 6.42 2.76 -9.50
N ASP A 81 6.15 2.68 -8.21
CA ASP A 81 7.11 3.08 -7.18
C ASP A 81 7.66 1.84 -6.49
N GLN A 82 8.98 1.65 -6.51
CA GLN A 82 9.59 0.52 -5.82
C GLN A 82 9.40 0.68 -4.31
N VAL A 83 8.90 -0.35 -3.64
CA VAL A 83 8.61 -0.36 -2.20
C VAL A 83 9.32 -1.49 -1.48
N ARG A 84 9.55 -1.28 -0.19
CA ARG A 84 10.06 -2.27 0.76
C ARG A 84 8.96 -2.64 1.75
N LEU A 85 8.71 -3.94 1.90
CA LEU A 85 7.85 -4.48 2.95
C LEU A 85 8.57 -4.46 4.30
N VAL A 86 7.93 -3.90 5.33
CA VAL A 86 8.48 -3.82 6.69
C VAL A 86 7.42 -4.19 7.73
N GLY A 87 7.76 -5.14 8.59
CA GLY A 87 6.92 -5.56 9.72
C GLY A 87 6.05 -6.79 9.46
N ALA A 88 6.13 -7.38 8.26
CA ALA A 88 5.51 -8.66 7.92
C ALA A 88 6.43 -9.48 7.01
N ASP A 89 6.23 -10.79 6.99
CA ASP A 89 6.86 -11.69 6.03
C ASP A 89 6.05 -11.71 4.72
N ILE A 90 6.75 -11.67 3.59
CA ILE A 90 6.12 -11.70 2.27
C ILE A 90 5.32 -12.98 2.01
N GLU A 91 5.78 -14.13 2.52
CA GLU A 91 5.08 -15.40 2.39
C GLU A 91 3.75 -15.40 3.14
N ASP A 92 3.67 -14.68 4.26
CA ASP A 92 2.42 -14.54 5.01
C ASP A 92 1.41 -13.67 4.25
N ILE A 93 1.87 -12.63 3.55
CA ILE A 93 1.01 -11.80 2.69
C ILE A 93 0.44 -12.65 1.55
N ARG A 94 1.27 -13.43 0.85
CA ARG A 94 0.83 -14.31 -0.24
C ARG A 94 -0.21 -15.34 0.23
N LYS A 95 -0.01 -15.95 1.40
CA LYS A 95 -0.90 -16.99 1.93
C LYS A 95 -2.22 -16.43 2.45
N ALA A 96 -2.15 -15.37 3.25
CA ALA A 96 -3.31 -14.87 3.98
C ALA A 96 -4.19 -13.94 3.14
N LYS A 97 -3.63 -13.35 2.06
CA LYS A 97 -4.22 -12.16 1.38
C LYS A 97 -4.81 -11.20 2.44
N PRO A 98 -4.01 -10.78 3.43
CA PRO A 98 -4.53 -10.23 4.66
C PRO A 98 -5.26 -8.92 4.39
N SER A 99 -6.55 -8.87 4.74
CA SER A 99 -7.30 -7.62 4.75
C SER A 99 -6.82 -6.75 5.89
N ALA A 100 -6.73 -5.45 5.62
CA ALA A 100 -6.60 -4.43 6.65
C ALA A 100 -7.91 -3.65 6.69
N GLU A 101 -8.25 -3.08 7.84
CA GLU A 101 -9.40 -2.17 7.97
C GLU A 101 -9.00 -0.74 7.62
N TYR A 102 -7.75 -0.35 7.91
CA TYR A 102 -7.27 1.01 7.69
C TYR A 102 -5.92 1.05 6.97
N LEU A 103 -5.73 2.09 6.16
CA LEU A 103 -4.48 2.48 5.51
C LEU A 103 -4.14 3.92 5.89
N VAL A 104 -2.96 4.13 6.47
CA VAL A 104 -2.38 5.45 6.70
C VAL A 104 -1.29 5.72 5.68
N GLU A 105 -1.35 6.87 5.03
CA GLU A 105 -0.26 7.40 4.22
C GLU A 105 0.49 8.47 5.02
N TRP A 106 1.82 8.44 4.89
CA TRP A 106 2.69 9.50 5.39
C TRP A 106 3.68 9.87 4.30
N ASP A 107 3.66 11.14 3.91
CA ASP A 107 4.65 11.81 3.08
C ASP A 107 5.87 12.10 3.96
N ILE A 108 6.94 11.38 3.68
CA ILE A 108 8.13 11.40 4.51
C ILE A 108 8.93 12.66 4.14
N PRO A 109 9.27 13.51 5.12
CA PRO A 109 10.12 14.67 4.88
C PRO A 109 11.46 14.29 4.22
N ALA A 110 11.91 15.08 3.24
CA ALA A 110 13.09 14.78 2.42
C ALA A 110 14.40 14.63 3.21
N GLU A 111 14.46 15.14 4.44
CA GLU A 111 15.58 14.96 5.36
C GLU A 111 15.65 13.58 6.04
N ILE A 112 14.62 12.73 5.88
CA ILE A 112 14.58 11.39 6.46
C ILE A 112 14.95 10.37 5.39
N ASP A 113 16.19 9.87 5.47
CA ASP A 113 16.62 8.74 4.64
C ASP A 113 16.08 7.39 5.14
N MET A 114 16.33 6.33 4.36
CA MET A 114 15.81 4.99 4.64
C MET A 114 16.37 4.42 5.95
N GLU A 115 17.63 4.68 6.26
CA GLU A 115 18.24 4.22 7.50
C GLU A 115 17.59 4.87 8.72
N THR A 116 17.42 6.20 8.67
CA THR A 116 16.75 6.98 9.71
C THR A 116 15.30 6.55 9.87
N TYR A 117 14.59 6.34 8.76
CA TYR A 117 13.22 5.85 8.76
C TYR A 117 13.10 4.50 9.48
N LEU A 118 13.93 3.51 9.10
CA LEU A 118 13.90 2.18 9.70
C LEU A 118 14.35 2.18 11.16
N GLY A 119 15.34 3.01 11.50
CA GLY A 119 15.79 3.22 12.88
C GLY A 119 14.67 3.76 13.78
N ARG A 120 13.98 4.82 13.33
CA ARG A 120 12.81 5.38 14.04
C ARG A 120 11.70 4.35 14.19
N LYS A 121 11.37 3.63 13.11
CA LYS A 121 10.33 2.60 13.14
C LYS A 121 10.65 1.49 14.14
N LYS A 122 11.88 0.98 14.15
CA LYS A 122 12.34 -0.04 15.11
C LYS A 122 12.26 0.46 16.56
N ALA A 123 12.66 1.72 16.80
CA ALA A 123 12.65 2.31 18.14
C ALA A 123 11.21 2.56 18.66
N ASN A 124 10.28 2.93 17.78
CA ASN A 124 8.92 3.27 18.15
C ASN A 124 7.94 2.09 18.11
N ALA A 125 8.24 1.00 17.36
CA ALA A 125 7.34 -0.16 17.26
C ALA A 125 6.88 -0.74 18.60
N PRO A 126 7.71 -0.83 19.67
CA PRO A 126 7.24 -1.31 20.98
C PRO A 126 6.12 -0.47 21.60
N LYS A 127 5.98 0.80 21.22
CA LYS A 127 4.95 1.71 21.76
C LYS A 127 3.54 1.37 21.30
N TYR A 128 3.36 0.52 20.29
CA TYR A 128 2.03 -0.01 19.96
C TYR A 128 1.41 -0.79 21.14
N ALA A 129 2.21 -1.28 22.09
CA ALA A 129 1.69 -1.88 23.32
C ALA A 129 0.87 -0.91 24.19
N GLU A 130 1.00 0.40 23.97
CA GLU A 130 0.23 1.45 24.66
C GLU A 130 -1.19 1.60 24.08
N VAL A 131 -1.47 1.02 22.90
CA VAL A 131 -2.77 1.07 22.21
C VAL A 131 -3.21 -0.36 21.82
N PRO A 132 -3.51 -1.22 22.81
CA PRO A 132 -3.67 -2.66 22.60
C PRO A 132 -4.89 -3.05 21.75
N GLU A 133 -5.85 -2.15 21.56
CA GLU A 133 -6.98 -2.34 20.66
C GLU A 133 -6.60 -2.21 19.17
N VAL A 134 -5.40 -1.71 18.85
CA VAL A 134 -4.91 -1.56 17.47
C VAL A 134 -3.89 -2.63 17.14
N SER A 135 -4.07 -3.27 16.00
CA SER A 135 -3.09 -4.18 15.40
C SER A 135 -2.40 -3.50 14.23
N PHE A 136 -1.13 -3.13 14.38
CA PHE A 136 -0.28 -2.78 13.25
C PHE A 136 0.04 -4.05 12.44
N LEU A 137 -0.20 -4.03 11.13
CA LEU A 137 -0.06 -5.20 10.28
C LEU A 137 1.24 -5.19 9.48
N ARG A 138 1.45 -4.13 8.69
CA ARG A 138 2.59 -4.00 7.77
C ARG A 138 2.77 -2.58 7.27
N THR A 139 3.92 -2.33 6.66
CA THR A 139 4.17 -1.12 5.88
C THR A 139 4.83 -1.42 4.56
N TYR A 140 4.42 -0.70 3.53
CA TYR A 140 5.20 -0.51 2.32
C TYR A 140 5.80 0.89 2.34
N VAL A 141 7.13 1.01 2.39
CA VAL A 141 7.83 2.28 2.27
C VAL A 141 8.49 2.35 0.91
N ARG A 142 8.34 3.46 0.18
CA ARG A 142 9.04 3.65 -1.10
C ARG A 142 10.55 3.65 -0.89
N GLU A 143 11.29 3.04 -1.80
CA GLU A 143 12.76 3.00 -1.75
C GLU A 143 13.39 4.41 -1.90
N ASP A 144 12.68 5.36 -2.54
CA ASP A 144 13.06 6.78 -2.59
C ASP A 144 12.69 7.58 -1.33
N THR A 145 12.10 6.93 -0.32
CA THR A 145 11.69 7.53 0.95
C THR A 145 10.76 8.74 0.82
N VAL A 146 9.97 8.84 -0.25
CA VAL A 146 8.99 9.93 -0.39
C VAL A 146 7.69 9.64 0.38
N LYS A 147 7.31 8.36 0.46
CA LYS A 147 6.04 7.96 1.08
C LYS A 147 6.12 6.58 1.74
N CYS A 148 5.30 6.37 2.76
CA CYS A 148 4.95 5.03 3.23
C CYS A 148 3.45 4.82 3.40
N LEU A 149 3.00 3.58 3.22
CA LEU A 149 1.65 3.08 3.45
C LEU A 149 1.68 2.14 4.65
N CYS A 150 0.98 2.45 5.74
CA CYS A 150 0.91 1.63 6.95
C CYS A 150 -0.50 1.07 7.15
N PHE A 151 -0.61 -0.23 7.42
CA PHE A 151 -1.86 -0.95 7.50
C PHE A 151 -2.20 -1.34 8.93
N TYR A 152 -3.47 -1.17 9.31
CA TYR A 152 -3.96 -1.42 10.66
C TYR A 152 -5.30 -2.16 10.65
N ASN A 153 -5.54 -2.93 11.72
CA ASN A 153 -6.89 -3.25 12.19
C ASN A 153 -7.13 -2.50 13.49
N ALA A 154 -8.32 -1.92 13.64
CA ALA A 154 -8.67 -1.04 14.75
C ALA A 154 -10.19 -0.94 14.88
N PRO A 155 -10.73 -0.67 16.08
CA PRO A 155 -12.17 -0.52 16.27
C PRO A 155 -12.75 0.71 15.58
N ASP A 156 -11.94 1.77 15.40
CA ASP A 156 -12.33 3.04 14.81
C ASP A 156 -11.10 3.83 14.32
N GLU A 157 -11.35 4.92 13.58
CA GLU A 157 -10.32 5.85 13.08
C GLU A 157 -9.55 6.51 14.23
N ASP A 158 -10.22 6.87 15.32
CA ASP A 158 -9.60 7.51 16.48
C ASP A 158 -8.54 6.61 17.13
N ALA A 159 -8.76 5.29 17.15
CA ALA A 159 -7.79 4.32 17.62
C ALA A 159 -6.54 4.30 16.72
N VAL A 160 -6.71 4.38 15.40
CA VAL A 160 -5.58 4.50 14.46
C VAL A 160 -4.79 5.80 14.73
N VAL A 161 -5.49 6.92 14.96
CA VAL A 161 -4.86 8.20 15.32
C VAL A 161 -4.03 8.07 16.60
N ARG A 162 -4.60 7.50 17.68
CA ARG A 162 -3.86 7.24 18.93
C ARG A 162 -2.62 6.37 18.72
N ALA A 163 -2.74 5.32 17.88
CA ALA A 163 -1.60 4.45 17.57
C ALA A 163 -0.47 5.22 16.85
N ARG A 164 -0.81 6.15 15.95
CA ARG A 164 0.15 7.01 15.24
C ARG A 164 0.81 8.04 16.15
N GLU A 165 0.05 8.61 17.07
CA GLU A 165 0.55 9.51 18.12
C GLU A 165 1.56 8.78 19.03
N ALA A 166 1.22 7.57 19.50
CA ALA A 166 2.10 6.76 20.35
C ALA A 166 3.46 6.50 19.67
N VAL A 167 3.46 6.15 18.39
CA VAL A 167 4.71 5.97 17.62
C VAL A 167 5.29 7.26 17.05
N THR A 168 4.72 8.42 17.40
CA THR A 168 5.19 9.75 17.03
C THR A 168 5.40 9.90 15.51
N THR A 169 4.50 9.33 14.71
CA THR A 169 4.61 9.36 13.25
C THR A 169 3.38 10.05 12.65
N PRO A 170 3.53 11.12 11.86
CA PRO A 170 2.40 11.87 11.30
C PRO A 170 1.45 11.06 10.42
N ILE A 171 0.28 11.63 10.16
CA ILE A 171 -0.74 11.15 9.22
C ILE A 171 -0.94 12.26 8.20
N ASP A 172 -0.70 11.99 6.92
CA ASP A 172 -1.12 12.90 5.85
C ASP A 172 -2.49 12.49 5.31
N ARG A 173 -2.74 11.18 5.23
CA ARG A 173 -4.02 10.62 4.79
C ARG A 173 -4.35 9.38 5.61
N LEU A 174 -5.61 9.25 6.00
CA LEU A 174 -6.17 8.08 6.67
C LEU A 174 -7.34 7.59 5.83
N HIS A 175 -7.33 6.32 5.48
CA HIS A 175 -8.40 5.69 4.72
C HIS A 175 -8.94 4.50 5.50
N HIS A 176 -10.25 4.44 5.67
CA HIS A 176 -10.92 3.16 5.88
C HIS A 176 -10.89 2.38 4.55
N LEU A 177 -10.71 1.08 4.62
CA LEU A 177 -10.61 0.21 3.45
C LEU A 177 -11.94 -0.48 3.21
N ALA A 178 -12.36 -0.52 1.95
CA ALA A 178 -13.46 -1.37 1.53
C ALA A 178 -13.02 -2.82 1.76
N GLY A 179 -13.61 -3.47 2.78
CA GLY A 179 -13.42 -4.90 3.02
C GLY A 179 -13.66 -5.71 1.74
N LYS A 180 -13.13 -6.95 1.73
CA LYS A 180 -13.25 -7.86 0.58
C LYS A 180 -14.70 -8.02 0.09
#